data_AF-Q38Z55-F1
#
_entry.id   AF-Q38Z55-F1
#
_cell.length_a   1.000
_cell.length_b   1.000
_cell.length_c   1.000
_cell.angle_alpha   90.00
_cell.angle_beta   90.00
_cell.angle_gamma   90.00
#
_symmetry.space_group_name_H-M   'P 1'
#
loop_
_entity.id
_entity.type
_entity.pdbx_description
1 polymer ?
#
loop_
_entity_poly.entity_id
_entity_poly.type
_entity_poly.pdbx_seq_one_letter_code
_entity_poly.pdbx_strand_id
1 'polypeptide(L)'
;MAQYPLLISGQSLVRQQISNWFGANLDQLDIIGTYTLLYNASLLVKTSNSAALCIDGIINTKDNGLKFVPFNPPLTVNTNIIWKKGQVFSSAGQVFKEALTDQTNKEPSH
;
A
#
# COMPACT_ATOMS: atom_id res chain seq x y z
N MET A 1 -3.75 2.13 -23.67
CA MET A 1 -4.39 0.92 -23.13
C MET A 1 -3.36 0.23 -22.25
N ALA A 2 -3.69 -0.12 -21.00
CA ALA A 2 -2.74 -0.72 -20.07
C ALA A 2 -2.25 -2.05 -20.66
N GLN A 3 -0.93 -2.19 -20.82
CA GLN A 3 -0.30 -3.30 -21.57
C GLN A 3 -0.11 -4.56 -20.71
N TYR A 4 -0.52 -4.51 -19.43
CA TYR A 4 -0.29 -5.57 -18.45
C TYR A 4 -1.55 -5.81 -17.60
N PRO A 5 -1.98 -7.06 -17.41
CA PRO A 5 -2.99 -7.41 -16.43
C PRO A 5 -2.56 -7.05 -15.01
N LEU A 6 -3.52 -6.74 -14.16
CA LEU A 6 -3.32 -6.21 -12.82
C LEU A 6 -3.74 -7.19 -11.72
N LEU A 7 -2.87 -7.32 -10.72
CA LEU A 7 -3.19 -7.85 -9.41
C LEU A 7 -3.49 -6.68 -8.47
N ILE A 8 -4.59 -6.76 -7.72
CA ILE A 8 -4.99 -5.72 -6.77
C ILE A 8 -5.12 -6.25 -5.35
N SER A 9 -5.10 -5.38 -4.34
CA SER A 9 -5.43 -5.78 -2.98
C SER A 9 -6.87 -6.31 -2.90
N GLY A 10 -7.08 -7.43 -2.20
CA GLY A 10 -8.44 -7.94 -1.90
C GLY A 10 -9.24 -7.05 -0.94
N GLN A 11 -8.63 -5.99 -0.41
CA GLN A 11 -9.31 -5.05 0.49
C GLN A 11 -10.22 -4.10 -0.30
N SER A 12 -11.51 -4.09 0.03
CA SER A 12 -12.53 -3.28 -0.64
C SER A 12 -12.24 -1.78 -0.64
N LEU A 13 -11.63 -1.26 0.44
CA LEU A 13 -11.28 0.16 0.57
C LEU A 13 -10.28 0.61 -0.52
N VAL A 14 -9.31 -0.24 -0.86
CA VAL A 14 -8.31 0.07 -1.88
C VAL A 14 -8.98 0.22 -3.24
N ARG A 15 -9.89 -0.70 -3.59
CA ARG A 15 -10.68 -0.65 -4.84
C ARG A 15 -11.47 0.66 -4.94
N GLN A 16 -12.12 1.08 -3.85
CA GLN A 16 -12.88 2.34 -3.84
C GLN A 16 -11.97 3.58 -4.00
N GLN A 17 -10.84 3.63 -3.30
CA GLN A 17 -9.90 4.75 -3.40
C GLN A 17 -9.33 4.89 -4.82
N ILE A 18 -8.95 3.78 -5.45
CA ILE A 18 -8.42 3.80 -6.81
C ILE A 18 -9.52 4.19 -7.81
N SER A 19 -10.75 3.67 -7.68
CA SER A 19 -11.85 4.04 -8.57
C SER A 19 -12.15 5.54 -8.49
N ASN A 20 -12.16 6.10 -7.27
CA ASN A 20 -12.34 7.53 -7.05
C ASN A 20 -11.20 8.36 -7.67
N TRP A 21 -9.95 7.93 -7.50
CA TRP A 21 -8.78 8.61 -8.07
C TRP A 21 -8.76 8.54 -9.61
N PHE A 22 -9.10 7.38 -10.17
CA PHE A 22 -9.12 7.14 -11.61
C PHE A 22 -10.29 7.85 -12.31
N GLY A 23 -11.32 8.25 -11.56
CA GLY A 23 -12.51 8.91 -12.11
C GLY A 23 -13.39 8.00 -12.98
N ALA A 24 -13.12 6.68 -12.97
CA ALA A 24 -13.87 5.69 -13.70
C ALA A 24 -13.95 4.37 -12.91
N ASN A 25 -14.85 3.49 -13.36
CA ASN A 25 -14.99 2.17 -12.78
C ASN A 25 -13.77 1.32 -13.15
N LEU A 26 -13.19 0.65 -12.15
CA LEU A 26 -12.06 -0.26 -12.31
C LEU A 26 -12.39 -1.51 -13.14
N ASP A 27 -13.66 -1.75 -13.44
CA ASP A 27 -14.09 -2.82 -14.35
C ASP A 27 -13.56 -2.61 -15.79
N GLN A 28 -13.01 -1.43 -16.10
CA GLN A 28 -12.28 -1.16 -17.34
C GLN A 28 -10.82 -1.62 -17.32
N LEU A 29 -10.30 -2.03 -16.16
CA LEU A 29 -8.96 -2.57 -16.00
C LEU A 29 -8.99 -4.10 -16.13
N ASP A 30 -7.95 -4.65 -16.74
CA ASP A 30 -7.76 -6.10 -16.83
C ASP A 30 -7.27 -6.64 -15.48
N ILE A 31 -8.19 -6.86 -14.54
CA ILE A 31 -7.89 -7.37 -13.20
C ILE A 31 -7.97 -8.89 -13.22
N ILE A 32 -6.81 -9.55 -13.13
CA ILE A 32 -6.70 -11.01 -13.20
C ILE A 32 -6.71 -11.70 -11.84
N GLY A 33 -6.71 -10.93 -10.76
CA GLY A 33 -6.77 -11.49 -9.42
C GLY A 33 -6.55 -10.48 -8.31
N THR A 34 -6.72 -10.99 -7.09
CA THR A 34 -6.52 -10.23 -5.86
C THR A 34 -5.45 -10.88 -4.99
N TYR A 35 -4.75 -10.08 -4.19
CA TYR A 35 -3.80 -10.58 -3.20
C TYR A 35 -4.09 -10.04 -1.78
N THR A 36 -3.69 -10.80 -0.77
CA THR A 36 -3.73 -10.38 0.64
C THR A 36 -2.39 -9.83 1.11
N LEU A 37 -1.29 -10.46 0.71
CA LEU A 37 0.08 -10.05 1.02
C LEU A 37 0.80 -9.64 -0.26
N LEU A 38 1.32 -8.42 -0.30
CA LEU A 38 2.02 -7.89 -1.48
C LEU A 38 3.23 -8.75 -1.86
N TYR A 39 3.91 -9.36 -0.88
CA TYR A 39 5.02 -10.28 -1.13
C TYR A 39 4.63 -11.40 -2.11
N ASN A 40 3.47 -12.04 -1.92
CA ASN A 40 3.01 -13.13 -2.78
C ASN A 40 2.69 -12.64 -4.20
N ALA A 41 2.05 -11.47 -4.32
CA ALA A 41 1.81 -10.85 -5.62
C ALA A 41 3.12 -10.50 -6.33
N SER A 42 4.13 -10.06 -5.59
CA SER A 42 5.44 -9.72 -6.16
C SER A 42 6.13 -10.91 -6.81
N LEU A 43 5.96 -12.13 -6.27
CA LEU A 43 6.49 -13.35 -6.87
C LEU A 43 5.79 -13.66 -8.20
N LEU A 44 4.48 -13.42 -8.29
CA LEU A 44 3.73 -13.58 -9.54
C LEU A 44 4.13 -12.54 -10.58
N VAL A 45 4.29 -11.27 -10.19
CA VAL A 45 4.76 -10.19 -11.09
C VAL A 45 6.15 -10.49 -11.68
N LYS A 46 7.03 -11.16 -10.92
CA LYS A 46 8.36 -11.56 -11.43
C LYS A 46 8.32 -12.65 -12.50
N THR A 47 7.35 -13.54 -12.43
CA THR A 47 7.29 -14.75 -13.28
C THR A 47 6.25 -14.65 -14.38
N SER A 48 5.44 -13.59 -14.38
CA SER A 48 4.37 -13.36 -15.35
C SER A 48 4.46 -11.96 -15.93
N ASN A 49 3.84 -11.76 -17.09
CA ASN A 49 3.73 -10.44 -17.71
C ASN A 49 2.56 -9.64 -17.06
N SER A 50 2.59 -9.45 -15.75
CA SER A 50 1.56 -8.74 -14.97
C SER A 50 2.16 -7.66 -14.10
N ALA A 51 1.32 -6.76 -13.58
CA ALA A 51 1.72 -5.75 -12.60
C ALA A 51 0.84 -5.84 -11.34
N ALA A 52 1.35 -5.36 -10.21
CA ALA A 52 0.60 -5.29 -8.96
C ALA A 52 0.36 -3.83 -8.56
N LEU A 53 -0.91 -3.49 -8.33
CA LEU A 53 -1.28 -2.20 -7.80
C LEU A 53 -1.15 -2.19 -6.28
N CYS A 54 -0.16 -1.45 -5.77
CA CYS A 54 0.28 -1.52 -4.38
C CYS A 54 0.72 -0.17 -3.81
N ILE A 55 0.96 -0.14 -2.50
CA ILE A 55 1.54 1.00 -1.79
C ILE A 55 3.07 0.83 -1.78
N ASP A 56 3.79 1.93 -2.02
CA ASP A 56 5.24 1.96 -1.98
C ASP A 56 5.79 1.63 -0.57
N GLY A 57 7.02 1.11 -0.52
CA GLY A 57 7.72 0.83 0.74
C GLY A 57 7.24 -0.40 1.52
N ILE A 58 6.20 -1.12 1.08
CA ILE A 58 5.76 -2.38 1.73
C ILE A 58 6.75 -3.53 1.49
N ILE A 59 7.26 -3.65 0.26
CA ILE A 59 8.30 -4.62 -0.09
C ILE A 59 9.55 -3.89 -0.55
N ASN A 60 10.72 -4.46 -0.24
CA ASN A 60 11.96 -3.97 -0.83
C ASN A 60 12.00 -4.34 -2.31
N THR A 61 12.07 -3.35 -3.20
CA THR A 61 12.25 -3.54 -4.65
C THR A 61 13.70 -3.38 -5.11
N LYS A 62 14.63 -3.05 -4.21
CA LYS A 62 16.06 -2.94 -4.54
C LYS A 62 16.61 -4.33 -4.88
N ASP A 63 17.38 -4.39 -5.96
CA ASP A 63 18.16 -5.55 -6.42
C ASP A 63 17.37 -6.85 -6.66
N ASN A 64 16.05 -6.75 -6.92
CA ASN A 64 15.19 -7.93 -7.01
C ASN A 64 14.39 -8.05 -8.32
N GLY A 65 14.72 -7.21 -9.31
CA GLY A 65 14.10 -7.19 -10.64
C GLY A 65 12.72 -6.52 -10.71
N LEU A 66 12.23 -5.93 -9.62
CA LEU A 66 10.97 -5.16 -9.60
C LEU A 66 11.25 -3.67 -9.54
N LYS A 67 10.33 -2.89 -10.11
CA LYS A 67 10.36 -1.43 -10.05
C LYS A 67 8.99 -0.92 -9.63
N PHE A 68 8.95 -0.11 -8.57
CA PHE A 68 7.76 0.65 -8.23
C PHE A 68 7.59 1.80 -9.23
N VAL A 69 6.38 1.96 -9.76
CA VAL A 69 6.02 3.04 -10.68
C VAL A 69 4.88 3.83 -10.03
N PRO A 70 5.14 5.06 -9.56
CA PRO A 70 4.09 5.88 -8.97
C PRO A 70 3.09 6.31 -10.04
N PHE A 71 1.84 6.53 -9.61
CA PHE A 71 0.84 7.15 -10.48
C PHE A 71 1.17 8.61 -10.76
N ASN A 72 0.63 9.10 -11.87
CA ASN A 72 0.67 10.50 -12.24
C ASN A 72 -0.76 10.99 -12.56
N PRO A 73 -1.37 11.86 -11.73
CA PRO A 73 -0.83 12.43 -10.48
C PRO A 73 -0.60 11.38 -9.36
N PRO A 74 0.24 11.66 -8.34
CA PRO A 74 0.45 10.72 -7.24
C PRO A 74 -0.84 10.39 -6.49
N LEU A 75 -1.03 9.11 -6.16
CA LEU A 75 -2.05 8.65 -5.20
C LEU A 75 -1.34 8.18 -3.93
N THR A 76 -1.50 8.93 -2.85
CA THR A 76 -0.88 8.63 -1.56
C THR A 76 -1.92 8.16 -0.55
N VAL A 77 -1.47 7.40 0.43
CA VAL A 77 -2.29 6.94 1.56
C VAL A 77 -1.68 7.41 2.86
N ASN A 78 -2.53 7.82 3.80
CA ASN A 78 -2.11 8.23 5.13
C ASN A 78 -2.23 7.06 6.10
N THR A 79 -1.17 6.77 6.84
CA THR A 79 -1.16 5.77 7.91
C THR A 79 -1.49 6.45 9.23
N ASN A 80 -2.54 5.99 9.90
CA ASN A 80 -2.97 6.53 11.19
C ASN A 80 -2.94 5.44 12.27
N ILE A 81 -2.49 5.80 13.46
CA ILE A 81 -2.56 4.94 14.65
C ILE A 81 -3.73 5.45 15.49
N ILE A 82 -4.69 4.56 15.80
CA ILE A 82 -5.95 4.92 16.47
C ILE A 82 -6.14 4.12 17.77
N TRP A 83 -6.69 4.77 18.80
CA TRP A 83 -7.07 4.16 20.07
C TRP A 83 -8.35 4.79 20.61
N LYS A 84 -9.02 4.10 21.55
CA LYS A 84 -10.25 4.60 22.17
C LYS A 84 -9.97 5.91 22.94
N LYS A 85 -10.91 6.85 22.91
CA LYS A 85 -10.85 8.05 23.76
C LYS A 85 -10.78 7.62 25.22
N GLY A 86 -9.77 8.12 25.95
CA GLY A 86 -9.53 7.75 27.35
C GLY A 86 -8.90 6.37 27.55
N GLN A 87 -8.31 5.76 26.51
CA GLN A 87 -7.56 4.51 26.65
C GLN A 87 -6.44 4.66 27.69
N VAL A 88 -6.52 3.86 28.76
CA VAL A 88 -5.42 3.70 29.71
C VAL A 88 -4.47 2.65 29.14
N PHE A 89 -3.20 3.01 28.99
CA PHE A 89 -2.16 2.11 28.52
C PHE A 89 -1.43 1.46 29.70
N SER A 90 -0.94 0.24 29.52
CA SER A 90 0.06 -0.31 30.43
C SER A 90 1.37 0.49 30.33
N SER A 91 2.28 0.31 31.28
CA SER A 91 3.60 0.98 31.23
C SER A 91 4.32 0.72 29.90
N ALA A 92 4.32 -0.53 29.42
CA ALA A 92 4.90 -0.86 28.11
C ALA A 92 4.14 -0.22 26.94
N GLY A 93 2.81 -0.16 26.99
CA GLY A 93 2.00 0.48 25.96
C GLY A 93 2.20 1.99 25.88
N GLN A 94 2.46 2.64 27.03
CA GLN A 94 2.78 4.06 27.09
C GLN A 94 4.14 4.35 26.46
N VAL A 95 5.17 3.58 26.82
CA VAL A 95 6.51 3.68 26.22
C VAL A 95 6.45 3.47 24.70
N PHE A 96 5.69 2.47 24.23
CA PHE A 96 5.52 2.23 22.80
C PHE A 96 4.83 3.41 22.08
N LYS A 97 3.79 3.99 22.69
CA LYS A 97 3.08 5.15 22.14
C LYS A 97 3.99 6.39 22.04
N GLU A 98 4.79 6.64 23.08
CA GLU A 98 5.77 7.74 23.09
C GLU A 98 6.82 7.53 22.00
N ALA A 99 7.40 6.33 21.92
CA ALA A 99 8.37 5.99 20.89
C ALA A 99 7.82 6.13 19.45
N LEU A 100 6.57 5.73 19.21
CA LEU A 100 5.90 5.92 17.92
C LEU A 100 5.73 7.40 17.59
N THR A 101 5.29 8.20 18.55
CA THR A 101 5.05 9.64 18.37
C THR A 101 6.36 10.37 18.02
N ASP A 102 7.45 10.02 18.71
CA ASP A 102 8.77 10.58 18.45
C ASP A 102 9.31 10.21 17.06
N GLN A 103 9.06 8.97 16.60
CA GLN A 103 9.45 8.55 15.25
C GLN A 103 8.62 9.24 14.16
N THR A 104 7.33 9.49 14.40
CA THR A 104 6.46 10.17 13.42
C THR A 104 6.70 11.68 13.34
N ASN A 105 7.24 12.30 14.39
CA ASN A 105 7.54 13.74 14.43
C ASN A 105 8.94 14.09 13.90
N LYS A 106 9.81 13.09 13.68
CA LYS A 106 11.06 13.29 12.96
C LYS A 106 10.73 13.41 11.48
N GLU A 107 11.15 14.51 10.85
CA GLU A 107 11.02 14.67 9.40
C GLU A 107 11.66 13.46 8.70
N PRO A 108 11.10 13.00 7.57
CA PRO A 108 11.68 11.89 6.84
C PRO A 108 13.11 12.27 6.44
N SER A 109 14.10 11.52 6.93
CA SER A 109 15.46 11.59 6.41
C SER A 109 15.38 11.15 4.94
N HIS A 110 15.44 12.12 4.03
CA HIS A 110 15.66 11.85 2.60
C HIS A 110 16.99 11.14 2.38
#